data_AF-A0A7X9FNV2-F1
#
_entry.id   AF-A0A7X9FNV2-F1
#
_cell.length_a   1.000
_cell.length_b   1.000
_cell.length_c   1.000
_cell.angle_alpha   90.00
_cell.angle_beta   90.00
_cell.angle_gamma   90.00
#
_symmetry.space_group_name_H-M   'P 1'
#
loop_
_entity.id
_entity.type
_entity.pdbx_description
1 polymer ?
#
loop_
_entity_poly.entity_id
_entity_poly.type
_entity_poly.pdbx_seq_one_letter_code
_entity_poly.pdbx_strand_id
1 'polypeptide(L)'
;MKGFTKIVFFITTFFLLTVSLEVSAATRPTNTRLRKVCPRIYSLGYHQLYKYEASGHLASSDRARSCSFIGGPGAPSVPLNYLPIYDKFGNQLSGFKNYARGGYYAYRFYTYGLSCAGIAAKAKKNTGSSTAYVKLRNDACVIIPNLYQRHGRAY
;
A
#
# COMPACT_ATOMS: atom_id res chain seq x y z
N MET A 1 -59.61 -18.62 38.79
CA MET A 1 -58.72 -17.55 38.24
C MET A 1 -57.26 -17.89 38.53
N LYS A 2 -56.64 -18.78 37.73
CA LYS A 2 -55.21 -19.13 37.80
C LYS A 2 -54.81 -19.56 36.40
N GLY A 3 -54.30 -18.66 35.56
CA GLY A 3 -53.99 -19.06 34.18
C GLY A 3 -53.47 -18.00 33.21
N PHE A 4 -53.28 -16.74 33.62
CA PHE A 4 -52.92 -15.68 32.67
C PHE A 4 -51.50 -15.11 32.81
N THR A 5 -50.72 -15.56 33.80
CA THR A 5 -49.45 -14.90 34.16
C THR A 5 -48.17 -15.59 33.65
N LYS A 6 -48.27 -16.68 32.87
CA LYS A 6 -47.09 -17.40 32.36
C LYS A 6 -46.77 -17.18 30.88
N ILE A 7 -47.69 -16.60 30.10
CA ILE A 7 -47.51 -16.43 28.65
C ILE A 7 -46.72 -15.15 28.31
N VAL A 8 -46.81 -14.12 29.17
CA VAL A 8 -46.16 -12.81 28.92
C VAL A 8 -44.64 -12.83 29.16
N PHE A 9 -44.15 -13.79 29.97
CA PHE A 9 -42.70 -13.88 30.27
C PHE A 9 -41.87 -14.57 29.19
N PHE A 10 -42.52 -15.33 28.29
CA PHE A 10 -41.82 -16.06 27.22
C PHE A 10 -41.65 -15.23 25.94
N ILE A 11 -42.45 -14.17 25.76
CA ILE A 11 -42.43 -13.36 24.53
C ILE A 11 -41.41 -12.21 24.64
N THR A 12 -41.08 -11.75 25.86
CA THR A 12 -40.09 -10.68 26.07
C THR A 12 -38.64 -11.15 26.10
N THR A 13 -38.36 -12.43 26.30
CA THR A 13 -36.99 -12.99 26.24
C THR A 13 -36.59 -13.46 24.84
N PHE A 14 -37.54 -13.67 23.95
CA PHE A 14 -37.24 -14.02 22.56
C PHE A 14 -36.88 -12.79 21.70
N PHE A 15 -37.25 -11.58 22.15
CA PHE A 15 -37.03 -10.33 21.42
C PHE A 15 -35.63 -9.70 21.65
N LEU A 16 -34.81 -10.29 22.52
CA LEU A 16 -33.45 -9.82 22.84
C LEU A 16 -32.34 -10.68 22.21
N LEU A 17 -32.69 -11.73 21.46
CA LEU A 17 -31.73 -12.64 20.81
C LEU A 17 -31.69 -12.54 19.28
N THR A 18 -32.30 -11.51 18.72
CA THR A 18 -32.24 -11.20 17.28
C THR A 18 -31.64 -9.82 17.04
N VAL A 19 -30.70 -9.38 17.89
CA VAL A 19 -29.76 -8.34 17.49
C VAL A 19 -28.92 -8.96 16.39
N SER A 20 -29.38 -8.69 15.18
CA SER A 20 -28.78 -8.99 13.91
C SER A 20 -27.26 -9.01 14.05
N LEU A 21 -26.70 -10.22 13.99
CA LEU A 21 -25.42 -10.38 13.32
C LEU A 21 -25.66 -9.94 11.87
N GLU A 22 -25.63 -8.64 11.64
CA GLU A 22 -25.07 -8.12 10.41
C GLU A 22 -23.60 -8.52 10.48
N VAL A 23 -23.35 -9.77 10.08
CA VAL A 23 -22.14 -10.12 9.37
C VAL A 23 -22.15 -9.19 8.18
N SER A 24 -21.62 -7.99 8.40
CA SER A 24 -20.93 -7.27 7.35
C SER A 24 -19.91 -8.26 6.85
N ALA A 25 -20.30 -9.01 5.83
CA ALA A 25 -19.42 -9.47 4.78
C ALA A 25 -18.85 -8.19 4.18
N ALA A 26 -17.99 -7.51 4.94
CA ALA A 26 -16.94 -6.70 4.43
C ALA A 26 -16.18 -7.68 3.56
N THR A 27 -16.54 -7.66 2.27
CA THR A 27 -15.92 -8.38 1.19
C THR A 27 -14.43 -8.21 1.42
N ARG A 28 -13.80 -9.18 2.10
CA ARG A 28 -12.37 -9.10 2.42
C ARG A 28 -11.74 -8.94 1.06
N PRO A 29 -11.13 -7.78 0.73
CA PRO A 29 -10.67 -7.60 -0.62
C PRO A 29 -9.54 -8.59 -0.77
N THR A 30 -9.83 -9.68 -1.45
CA THR A 30 -8.93 -10.81 -1.53
C THR A 30 -7.70 -10.28 -2.23
N ASN A 31 -6.53 -10.60 -1.67
CA ASN A 31 -5.20 -10.28 -2.18
C ASN A 31 -4.98 -10.77 -3.65
N THR A 32 -5.99 -11.40 -4.26
CA THR A 32 -6.08 -11.92 -5.63
C THR A 32 -5.81 -10.84 -6.68
N ARG A 33 -6.31 -9.62 -6.51
CA ARG A 33 -6.03 -8.52 -7.47
C ARG A 33 -4.57 -8.10 -7.44
N LEU A 34 -3.98 -7.94 -6.25
CA LEU A 34 -2.55 -7.65 -6.13
C LEU A 34 -1.72 -8.78 -6.75
N ARG A 35 -2.05 -10.05 -6.50
CA ARG A 35 -1.34 -11.19 -7.10
C ARG A 35 -1.48 -11.29 -8.62
N LYS A 36 -2.57 -10.79 -9.23
CA LYS A 36 -2.67 -10.66 -10.69
C LYS A 36 -1.71 -9.62 -11.25
N VAL A 37 -1.50 -8.53 -10.52
CA VAL A 37 -0.60 -7.43 -10.93
C VAL A 37 0.86 -7.74 -10.59
N CYS A 38 1.08 -8.38 -9.45
CA CYS A 38 2.35 -8.70 -8.82
C CYS A 38 2.35 -10.18 -8.40
N PRO A 39 2.48 -11.14 -9.34
CA PRO A 39 2.56 -12.57 -9.01
C PRO A 39 3.62 -12.84 -7.95
N ARG A 40 4.80 -12.21 -8.11
CA ARG A 40 5.91 -12.26 -7.15
C ARG A 40 5.97 -10.98 -6.33
N ILE A 41 6.12 -11.13 -5.02
CA ILE A 41 6.30 -10.02 -4.09
C ILE A 41 7.54 -10.33 -3.26
N TYR A 42 8.48 -9.40 -3.20
CA TYR A 42 9.70 -9.54 -2.43
C TYR A 42 9.98 -8.28 -1.60
N SER A 43 10.73 -8.46 -0.52
CA SER A 43 11.19 -7.38 0.33
C SER A 43 12.22 -6.51 -0.37
N LEU A 44 12.32 -5.25 0.04
CA LEU A 44 13.44 -4.37 -0.33
C LEU A 44 14.77 -5.09 -0.09
N GLY A 45 15.62 -5.15 -1.11
CA GLY A 45 16.96 -5.73 -1.01
C GLY A 45 18.01 -4.75 -0.52
N TYR A 46 19.23 -5.26 -0.26
CA TYR A 46 20.42 -4.45 0.07
C TYR A 46 20.74 -3.39 -1.01
N HIS A 47 20.24 -3.62 -2.21
CA HIS A 47 20.53 -2.83 -3.39
C HIS A 47 19.47 -1.75 -3.71
N GLN A 48 18.46 -1.63 -2.86
CA GLN A 48 17.28 -0.80 -3.12
C GLN A 48 16.90 0.02 -1.88
N LEU A 49 16.45 1.24 -2.13
CA LEU A 49 16.08 2.19 -1.09
C LEU A 49 14.75 2.86 -1.47
N TYR A 50 13.80 2.81 -0.54
CA TYR A 50 12.65 3.71 -0.51
C TYR A 50 12.93 4.86 0.47
N LYS A 51 12.64 6.09 0.06
CA LYS A 51 12.69 7.25 0.95
C LYS A 51 11.32 7.92 1.01
N TYR A 52 10.87 8.19 2.23
CA TYR A 52 9.69 9.01 2.53
C TYR A 52 9.85 10.48 2.10
N GLU A 53 11.03 10.91 1.67
CA GLU A 53 11.26 12.24 1.12
C GLU A 53 12.24 12.14 -0.03
N ALA A 54 12.06 13.04 -1.00
CA ALA A 54 12.84 13.08 -2.22
C ALA A 54 14.31 13.46 -1.95
N SER A 55 15.15 13.44 -2.98
CA SER A 55 16.56 13.81 -2.84
C SER A 55 16.76 15.32 -2.88
N GLY A 56 17.85 15.80 -2.27
CA GLY A 56 18.29 17.20 -2.30
C GLY A 56 18.43 17.79 -3.71
N HIS A 57 18.63 16.93 -4.71
CA HIS A 57 18.82 17.31 -6.11
C HIS A 57 17.53 17.67 -6.88
N LEU A 58 16.35 17.49 -6.28
CA LEU A 58 15.10 17.98 -6.86
C LEU A 58 14.84 19.43 -6.44
N ALA A 59 14.23 20.22 -7.32
CA ALA A 59 13.77 21.57 -7.00
C ALA A 59 12.84 21.57 -5.77
N SER A 60 12.96 22.61 -4.93
CA SER A 60 12.56 22.57 -3.52
C SER A 60 11.06 22.31 -3.27
N SER A 61 10.19 22.78 -4.15
CA SER A 61 8.72 22.64 -4.00
C SER A 61 8.25 21.19 -4.14
N ASP A 62 8.81 20.44 -5.08
CA ASP A 62 8.47 19.03 -5.32
C ASP A 62 9.20 18.10 -4.33
N ARG A 63 10.35 18.53 -3.82
CA ARG A 63 11.21 17.76 -2.91
C ARG A 63 10.55 17.44 -1.57
N ALA A 64 9.93 18.44 -0.95
CA ALA A 64 9.39 18.31 0.42
C ALA A 64 8.18 17.37 0.50
N ARG A 65 7.56 17.08 -0.65
CA ARG A 65 6.31 16.32 -0.70
C ARG A 65 6.49 14.95 -1.33
N SER A 66 7.45 14.75 -2.24
CA SER A 66 7.55 13.53 -3.06
C SER A 66 8.36 12.42 -2.39
N CYS A 67 8.03 11.14 -2.65
CA CYS A 67 8.84 10.01 -2.20
C CYS A 67 9.73 9.53 -3.34
N SER A 68 10.75 8.76 -2.98
CA SER A 68 11.69 8.23 -3.96
C SER A 68 11.89 6.74 -3.83
N PHE A 69 12.13 6.11 -4.97
CA PHE A 69 12.56 4.73 -5.08
C PHE A 69 13.85 4.66 -5.88
N ILE A 70 14.91 4.16 -5.25
CA ILE A 70 16.27 4.23 -5.74
C ILE A 70 16.85 2.81 -5.80
N GLY A 71 17.48 2.48 -6.91
CA GLY A 71 18.35 1.31 -7.04
C GLY A 71 19.75 1.79 -7.34
N GLY A 72 20.74 1.36 -6.57
CA GLY A 72 22.14 1.68 -6.86
C GLY A 72 22.84 0.50 -7.54
N PRO A 73 24.18 0.43 -7.48
CA PRO A 73 24.95 -0.58 -8.19
C PRO A 73 24.52 -2.01 -7.84
N GLY A 74 24.23 -2.84 -8.85
CA GLY A 74 23.76 -4.22 -8.65
C GLY A 74 22.26 -4.37 -8.33
N ALA A 75 21.49 -3.28 -8.27
CA ALA A 75 20.02 -3.39 -8.26
C ALA A 75 19.52 -4.04 -9.57
N PRO A 76 18.44 -4.83 -9.52
CA PRO A 76 17.89 -5.44 -10.73
C PRO A 76 17.45 -4.36 -11.72
N SER A 77 17.77 -4.55 -13.00
CA SER A 77 17.31 -3.64 -14.05
C SER A 77 15.78 -3.56 -14.07
N VAL A 78 15.26 -2.35 -14.22
CA VAL A 78 13.83 -2.08 -14.34
C VAL A 78 13.50 -1.64 -15.77
N PRO A 79 12.60 -2.34 -16.49
CA PRO A 79 12.29 -1.99 -17.87
C PRO A 79 11.41 -0.75 -18.00
N LEU A 80 10.88 -0.23 -16.89
CA LEU A 80 9.85 0.80 -16.90
C LEU A 80 10.43 2.21 -16.67
N ASN A 81 9.91 3.19 -17.42
CA ASN A 81 10.11 4.63 -17.15
C ASN A 81 9.17 5.18 -16.08
N TYR A 82 8.24 4.33 -15.63
CA TYR A 82 7.27 4.63 -14.58
C TYR A 82 7.07 3.38 -13.73
N LEU A 83 7.12 3.51 -12.41
CA LEU A 83 6.90 2.43 -11.47
C LEU A 83 5.55 2.62 -10.78
N PRO A 84 4.51 1.87 -11.19
CA PRO A 84 3.22 1.93 -10.52
C PRO A 84 3.35 1.50 -9.05
N ILE A 85 2.59 2.17 -8.18
CA ILE A 85 2.50 1.86 -6.75
C ILE A 85 1.09 1.36 -6.47
N TYR A 86 0.97 0.19 -5.87
CA TYR A 86 -0.31 -0.43 -5.51
C TYR A 86 -0.46 -0.58 -4.01
N ASP A 87 -1.70 -0.69 -3.56
CA ASP A 87 -2.04 -1.11 -2.20
C ASP A 87 -2.13 -2.65 -2.08
N LYS A 88 -2.40 -3.15 -0.87
CA LYS A 88 -2.55 -4.60 -0.58
C LYS A 88 -3.64 -5.28 -1.40
N PHE A 89 -4.60 -4.53 -1.92
CA PHE A 89 -5.71 -5.06 -2.70
C PHE A 89 -5.49 -4.87 -4.21
N GLY A 90 -4.31 -4.41 -4.61
CA GLY A 90 -3.95 -4.22 -6.01
C GLY A 90 -4.56 -2.97 -6.65
N ASN A 91 -5.13 -2.04 -5.86
CA ASN A 91 -5.57 -0.76 -6.40
C ASN A 91 -4.37 0.15 -6.58
N GLN A 92 -4.29 0.83 -7.71
CA GLN A 92 -3.20 1.76 -7.97
C GLN A 92 -3.36 3.01 -7.09
N LEU A 93 -2.34 3.27 -6.28
CA LEU A 93 -2.26 4.43 -5.40
C LEU A 93 -1.73 5.64 -6.16
N SER A 94 -0.61 5.45 -6.87
CA SER A 94 0.12 6.45 -7.65
C SER A 94 1.18 5.74 -8.52
N GLY A 95 2.27 6.43 -8.87
CA GLY A 95 3.50 5.79 -9.32
C GLY A 95 4.68 6.75 -9.38
N PHE A 96 5.88 6.17 -9.41
CA PHE A 96 7.12 6.92 -9.51
C PHE A 96 7.50 7.14 -10.97
N LYS A 97 7.86 8.36 -11.37
CA LYS A 97 8.42 8.66 -12.68
C LYS A 97 9.93 8.57 -12.64
N ASN A 98 10.53 8.07 -13.71
CA ASN A 98 11.97 8.03 -13.88
C ASN A 98 12.50 9.46 -13.91
N TYR A 99 13.53 9.72 -13.13
CA TYR A 99 14.21 11.00 -13.07
C TYR A 99 15.65 10.89 -13.56
N ALA A 100 16.36 9.82 -13.18
CA ALA A 100 17.74 9.61 -13.60
C ALA A 100 18.08 8.12 -13.69
N ARG A 101 18.94 7.80 -14.65
CA ARG A 101 19.61 6.50 -14.82
C ARG A 101 21.09 6.74 -15.10
N GLY A 102 21.97 5.88 -14.58
CA GLY A 102 23.42 5.98 -14.78
C GLY A 102 24.18 6.76 -13.71
N GLY A 103 25.51 6.76 -13.82
CA GLY A 103 26.42 7.27 -12.79
C GLY A 103 26.46 6.37 -11.56
N TYR A 104 26.37 6.95 -10.36
CA TYR A 104 26.37 6.22 -9.08
C TYR A 104 25.10 5.39 -8.82
N TYR A 105 24.06 5.49 -9.65
CA TYR A 105 22.78 4.79 -9.44
C TYR A 105 22.34 4.04 -10.69
N ALA A 106 21.78 2.84 -10.50
CA ALA A 106 21.11 2.12 -11.58
C ALA A 106 19.85 2.87 -12.03
N TYR A 107 19.07 3.38 -11.06
CA TYR A 107 17.89 4.20 -11.33
C TYR A 107 17.46 5.03 -10.11
N ARG A 108 16.82 6.17 -10.38
CA ARG A 108 16.14 7.00 -9.38
C ARG A 108 14.77 7.39 -9.90
N PHE A 109 13.74 7.05 -9.15
CA PHE A 109 12.36 7.44 -9.44
C PHE A 109 11.77 8.27 -8.30
N TYR A 110 10.85 9.17 -8.62
CA TYR A 110 10.12 10.00 -7.65
C TYR A 110 8.64 10.05 -7.96
N THR A 111 7.81 10.28 -6.94
CA THR A 111 6.38 10.48 -7.15
C THR A 111 6.13 11.83 -7.79
N TYR A 112 5.13 11.87 -8.66
CA TYR A 112 4.66 13.10 -9.30
C TYR A 112 3.19 13.31 -8.91
N GLY A 113 2.84 14.51 -8.46
CA GLY A 113 1.46 14.91 -8.17
C GLY A 113 0.88 14.48 -6.81
N LEU A 114 1.40 13.44 -6.15
CA LEU A 114 1.02 13.09 -4.78
C LEU A 114 2.21 13.06 -3.85
N SER A 115 1.98 13.59 -2.65
CA SER A 115 2.96 13.51 -1.58
C SER A 115 3.05 12.09 -1.01
N CYS A 116 4.16 11.75 -0.37
CA CYS A 116 4.36 10.48 0.32
C CYS A 116 3.26 10.26 1.35
N ALA A 117 2.97 11.31 2.13
CA ALA A 117 1.90 11.31 3.12
C ALA A 117 0.54 11.06 2.47
N GLY A 118 0.28 11.66 1.30
CA GLY A 118 -0.95 11.46 0.54
C GLY A 118 -1.10 10.04 0.02
N ILE A 119 -0.03 9.44 -0.51
CA ILE A 119 -0.02 8.03 -0.97
C ILE A 119 -0.23 7.09 0.22
N ALA A 120 0.47 7.33 1.33
CA ALA A 120 0.35 6.54 2.54
C ALA A 120 -1.05 6.63 3.16
N ALA A 121 -1.65 7.83 3.19
CA ALA A 121 -3.02 8.03 3.65
C ALA A 121 -4.03 7.32 2.75
N LYS A 122 -3.83 7.37 1.43
CA LYS A 122 -4.66 6.63 0.46
C LYS A 122 -4.56 5.11 0.67
N ALA A 123 -3.35 4.58 0.86
CA ALA A 123 -3.14 3.16 1.18
C ALA A 123 -3.86 2.76 2.47
N LYS A 124 -3.71 3.58 3.52
CA LYS A 124 -4.32 3.35 4.83
C LYS A 124 -5.84 3.41 4.76
N LYS A 125 -6.39 4.37 4.03
CA LYS A 125 -7.83 4.48 3.77
C LYS A 125 -8.36 3.23 3.06
N ASN A 126 -7.65 2.73 2.06
CA ASN A 126 -8.08 1.58 1.28
C ASN A 126 -7.94 0.24 2.01
N THR A 127 -6.91 0.08 2.84
CA THR A 127 -6.46 -1.25 3.31
C THR A 127 -6.25 -1.37 4.82
N GLY A 128 -6.39 -0.28 5.56
CA GLY A 128 -6.04 -0.20 6.98
C GLY A 128 -4.53 -0.10 7.26
N SER A 129 -3.67 -0.16 6.24
CA SER A 129 -2.20 -0.09 6.36
C SER A 129 -1.59 0.92 5.40
N SER A 130 -0.46 1.53 5.79
CA SER A 130 0.39 2.36 4.92
C SER A 130 1.35 1.56 4.04
N THR A 131 1.22 0.23 4.00
CA THR A 131 2.01 -0.65 3.14
C THR A 131 1.69 -0.42 1.66
N ALA A 132 2.72 -0.43 0.83
CA ALA A 132 2.57 -0.32 -0.62
C ALA A 132 3.46 -1.32 -1.37
N TYR A 133 3.14 -1.52 -2.64
CA TYR A 133 3.80 -2.47 -3.52
C TYR A 133 4.22 -1.75 -4.80
N VAL A 134 5.53 -1.64 -5.02
CA VAL A 134 6.09 -0.97 -6.19
C VAL A 134 6.34 -1.99 -7.28
N LYS A 135 5.68 -1.83 -8.43
CA LYS A 135 5.86 -2.75 -9.56
C LYS A 135 7.12 -2.40 -10.34
N LEU A 136 8.12 -3.26 -10.20
CA LEU A 136 9.43 -3.07 -10.83
C LEU A 136 9.50 -3.67 -12.23
N ARG A 137 8.75 -4.75 -12.47
CA ARG A 137 8.69 -5.49 -13.73
C ARG A 137 7.34 -6.19 -13.85
N ASN A 138 7.07 -6.78 -15.02
CA ASN A 138 5.74 -7.28 -15.38
C ASN A 138 5.14 -8.26 -14.37
N ASP A 139 5.98 -9.04 -13.69
CA ASP A 139 5.59 -10.15 -12.83
C ASP A 139 6.04 -10.00 -11.37
N ALA A 140 6.66 -8.88 -10.98
CA ALA A 140 7.23 -8.75 -9.64
C ALA A 140 7.14 -7.34 -9.07
N CYS A 141 6.81 -7.29 -7.78
CA CYS A 141 6.72 -6.07 -7.00
C CYS A 141 7.57 -6.14 -5.73
N VAL A 142 8.06 -4.97 -5.31
CA VAL A 142 8.75 -4.78 -4.04
C VAL A 142 7.76 -4.26 -3.00
N ILE A 143 7.74 -4.87 -1.83
CA ILE A 143 6.96 -4.37 -0.69
C ILE A 143 7.70 -3.24 0.02
N ILE A 144 6.98 -2.15 0.29
CA ILE A 144 7.36 -1.09 1.22
C ILE A 144 6.45 -1.22 2.43
N PRO A 145 6.94 -1.72 3.58
CA PRO A 145 6.10 -2.02 4.73
C PRO A 145 5.35 -0.82 5.27
N ASN A 146 6.01 0.35 5.32
CA ASN A 146 5.41 1.59 5.79
C ASN A 146 5.86 2.76 4.91
N LEU A 147 4.94 3.32 4.14
CA LEU A 147 5.26 4.47 3.30
C LEU A 147 5.71 5.70 4.10
N TYR A 148 5.45 5.81 5.41
CA TYR A 148 5.90 6.92 6.27
C TYR A 148 7.36 6.81 6.73
N GLN A 149 8.09 5.77 6.33
CA GLN A 149 9.43 5.50 6.82
C GLN A 149 10.40 5.32 5.64
N ARG A 150 11.66 5.69 5.87
CA ARG A 150 12.73 5.29 4.96
C ARG A 150 13.00 3.79 5.15
N HIS A 151 13.13 3.06 4.05
CA HIS A 151 13.37 1.62 4.07
C HIS A 151 14.44 1.20 3.07
N GLY A 152 15.27 0.24 3.46
CA GLY A 152 16.40 -0.24 2.66
C GLY A 152 17.67 0.56 2.94
N ARG A 153 18.78 0.07 2.40
CA ARG A 153 20.07 0.78 2.39
C ARG A 153 20.48 0.94 0.94
N ALA A 154 21.02 2.11 0.60
CA ALA A 154 21.78 2.29 -0.62
C ALA A 154 23.25 2.39 -0.21
N TYR A 155 24.10 1.74 -0.98
CA TYR A 155 25.54 1.97 -1.13
C TYR A 155 25.90 3.43 -1.32
#